data_AF-A0A6F7W3I8-F1
#
_entry.id   AF-A0A6F7W3I8-F1
#
_cell.length_a   1.000
_cell.length_b   1.000
_cell.length_c   1.000
_cell.angle_alpha   90.00
_cell.angle_beta   90.00
_cell.angle_gamma   90.00
#
_symmetry.space_group_name_H-M   'P 1'
#
loop_
_entity.id
_entity.type
_entity.pdbx_description
1 polymer ?
#
loop_
_entity_poly.entity_id
_entity_poly.type
_entity_poly.pdbx_seq_one_letter_code
_entity_poly.pdbx_strand_id
1 'polypeptide(L)'
;MACAVAAAVVGGFALAGGDGGDGKTPLATGPALTTQVGTADAKAAPELLNRISLAAADTSGPTVGDGQFIYIASKVANTYPKTVDDKTTVVSEELHSRQVWQSPGGKDGWLIEPGQTGDKGITLAGEHPISAAYDSLVKLPTDPDALLKKIYQDVDENRDREVARDQAAFVAIGDLLTES
;
A
#
# COMPACT_ATOMS: atom_id res chain seq x y z
N MET A 1 7.47 12.87 -21.49
CA MET A 1 6.98 11.90 -22.49
C MET A 1 6.43 10.72 -21.70
N ALA A 2 5.11 10.57 -21.61
CA ALA A 2 4.46 9.62 -20.71
C ALA A 2 4.41 8.22 -21.35
N CYS A 3 5.20 7.28 -20.84
CA CYS A 3 5.05 5.87 -21.18
C CYS A 3 4.04 5.25 -20.22
N ALA A 4 2.77 5.20 -20.64
CA ALA A 4 1.76 4.40 -19.96
C ALA A 4 2.13 2.92 -20.10
N VAL A 5 2.60 2.29 -19.02
CA VAL A 5 2.72 0.83 -18.97
C VAL A 5 1.34 0.29 -18.64
N ALA A 6 0.59 -0.03 -19.68
CA ALA A 6 -0.70 -0.70 -19.55
C ALA A 6 -0.47 -2.16 -19.14
N ALA A 7 -0.58 -2.45 -17.84
CA ALA A 7 -0.89 -3.80 -17.42
C ALA A 7 -2.35 -4.07 -17.82
N ALA A 8 -2.56 -4.82 -18.91
CA ALA A 8 -3.89 -5.22 -19.34
C ALA A 8 -4.45 -6.28 -18.36
N VAL A 9 -5.04 -5.82 -17.26
CA VAL A 9 -5.92 -6.67 -16.45
C VAL A 9 -7.27 -6.72 -17.15
N VAL A 10 -7.49 -7.74 -17.97
CA VAL A 10 -8.82 -8.03 -18.53
C VAL A 10 -9.61 -8.77 -17.44
N GLY A 11 -10.23 -8.01 -16.54
CA GLY A 11 -11.22 -8.50 -15.58
C GLY A 11 -12.57 -7.88 -15.91
N GLY A 12 -13.57 -8.70 -16.25
CA GLY A 12 -14.93 -8.22 -16.53
C GLY A 12 -15.58 -7.65 -15.27
N PHE A 13 -15.96 -6.37 -15.32
CA PHE A 13 -16.64 -5.68 -14.23
C PHE A 13 -18.15 -5.94 -14.30
N ALA A 14 -18.72 -6.56 -13.27
CA ALA A 14 -20.13 -6.40 -12.96
C ALA A 14 -20.23 -5.35 -11.84
N LEU A 15 -20.55 -4.11 -12.21
CA LEU A 15 -20.77 -3.00 -11.28
C LEU A 15 -22.19 -3.09 -10.71
N ALA A 16 -22.34 -3.69 -9.54
CA ALA A 16 -23.55 -3.54 -8.74
C ALA A 16 -23.16 -2.76 -7.48
N GLY A 17 -23.42 -1.46 -7.47
CA GLY A 17 -23.25 -0.61 -6.29
C GLY A 17 -24.53 -0.66 -5.46
N GLY A 18 -24.45 -1.23 -4.26
CA GLY A 18 -25.47 -1.10 -3.23
C GLY A 18 -25.07 -0.01 -2.24
N ASP A 19 -25.84 1.07 -2.21
CA ASP A 19 -25.74 2.12 -1.19
C ASP A 19 -26.60 1.71 0.03
N GLY A 20 -26.02 1.79 1.23
CA GLY A 20 -26.71 1.66 2.50
C GLY A 20 -26.49 0.35 3.24
N GLY A 21 -25.65 0.37 4.29
CA GLY A 21 -25.46 -0.76 5.20
C GLY A 21 -24.89 -0.36 6.57
N ASP A 22 -25.29 -1.15 7.58
CA ASP A 22 -25.18 -1.15 9.04
C ASP A 22 -23.76 -1.06 9.66
N GLY A 23 -22.84 -0.32 9.02
CA GLY A 23 -21.49 -0.10 9.51
C GLY A 23 -20.53 -1.28 9.32
N LYS A 24 -20.91 -2.28 8.52
CA LYS A 24 -20.07 -3.43 8.13
C LYS A 24 -19.64 -3.29 6.68
N THR A 25 -18.42 -3.70 6.34
CA THR A 25 -17.96 -3.74 4.94
C THR A 25 -18.79 -4.76 4.15
N PRO A 26 -19.49 -4.35 3.09
CA PRO A 26 -20.25 -5.28 2.25
C PRO A 26 -19.34 -6.35 1.65
N LEU A 27 -19.82 -7.59 1.59
CA LEU A 27 -19.09 -8.72 0.98
C LEU A 27 -19.52 -8.91 -0.47
N ALA A 28 -18.56 -9.10 -1.35
CA ALA A 28 -18.82 -9.45 -2.73
C ALA A 28 -19.56 -10.79 -2.82
N THR A 29 -20.57 -10.85 -3.67
CA THR A 29 -21.38 -12.07 -3.92
C THR A 29 -20.81 -12.94 -5.05
N GLY A 30 -19.76 -12.48 -5.73
CA GLY A 30 -19.05 -13.19 -6.79
C GLY A 30 -17.94 -14.12 -6.29
N PRO A 31 -17.31 -14.89 -7.19
CA PRO A 31 -16.14 -15.70 -6.83
C PRO A 31 -15.00 -14.80 -6.34
N ALA A 32 -14.16 -15.31 -5.45
CA ALA A 32 -12.95 -14.61 -5.01
C ALA A 32 -12.12 -14.20 -6.24
N LEU A 33 -11.68 -12.94 -6.26
CA LEU A 33 -10.84 -12.41 -7.33
C LEU A 33 -9.46 -13.08 -7.26
N THR A 34 -9.31 -14.17 -7.99
CA THR A 34 -8.05 -14.89 -8.12
C THR A 34 -7.50 -14.67 -9.51
N THR A 35 -6.19 -14.43 -9.59
CA THR A 35 -5.47 -14.37 -10.85
C THR A 35 -4.52 -15.55 -10.92
N GLN A 36 -4.47 -16.22 -12.07
CA GLN A 36 -3.48 -17.26 -12.31
C GLN A 36 -2.12 -16.58 -12.53
N VAL A 37 -1.21 -16.71 -11.56
CA VAL A 37 0.16 -16.22 -11.71
C VAL A 37 0.92 -17.17 -12.61
N GLY A 38 1.25 -16.73 -13.83
CA GLY A 38 2.09 -17.49 -14.76
C GLY A 38 3.56 -17.53 -14.33
N THR A 39 4.38 -18.28 -15.06
CA THR A 39 5.84 -18.27 -14.86
C THR A 39 6.38 -16.87 -15.17
N ALA A 40 6.99 -16.21 -14.18
CA ALA A 40 7.61 -14.91 -14.36
C ALA A 40 9.07 -15.04 -14.83
N ASP A 41 9.47 -14.26 -15.83
CA ASP A 41 10.88 -14.04 -16.20
C ASP A 41 11.33 -12.67 -15.66
N ALA A 42 12.24 -12.68 -14.69
CA ALA A 42 12.73 -11.48 -14.03
C ALA A 42 13.83 -10.75 -14.82
N LYS A 43 14.33 -11.28 -15.94
CA LYS A 43 15.51 -10.73 -16.65
C LYS A 43 15.40 -9.26 -17.02
N ALA A 44 14.22 -8.78 -17.40
CA ALA A 44 14.00 -7.39 -17.80
C ALA A 44 13.57 -6.47 -16.63
N ALA A 45 13.25 -7.02 -15.46
CA ALA A 45 12.73 -6.24 -14.34
C ALA A 45 13.73 -5.19 -13.82
N PRO A 46 15.02 -5.49 -13.63
CA PRO A 46 15.97 -4.49 -13.13
C PRO A 46 16.09 -3.27 -14.05
N GLU A 47 16.13 -3.49 -15.37
CA GLU A 47 16.23 -2.40 -16.35
C GLU A 47 14.97 -1.53 -16.36
N LEU A 48 13.79 -2.16 -16.35
CA LEU A 48 12.52 -1.44 -16.30
C LEU A 48 12.38 -0.60 -15.02
N LEU A 49 12.68 -1.19 -13.86
CA LEU A 49 12.62 -0.50 -12.58
C LEU A 49 13.62 0.68 -12.54
N ASN A 50 14.85 0.49 -13.03
CA ASN A 50 15.83 1.57 -13.12
C ASN A 50 15.32 2.74 -13.97
N ARG A 51 14.69 2.45 -15.12
CA ARG A 51 14.11 3.47 -15.99
C ARG A 51 12.95 4.22 -15.34
N ILE A 52 12.09 3.53 -14.61
CA ILE A 52 10.98 4.14 -13.85
C ILE A 52 11.54 5.05 -12.76
N SER A 53 12.53 4.58 -12.00
CA SER A 53 13.17 5.37 -10.93
C SER A 53 13.83 6.64 -11.47
N LEU A 54 14.57 6.56 -12.59
CA LEU A 54 15.17 7.74 -13.22
C LEU A 54 14.12 8.73 -13.73
N ALA A 55 13.04 8.24 -14.36
CA ALA A 55 11.95 9.10 -14.82
C ALA A 55 11.22 9.79 -13.65
N ALA A 56 11.05 9.11 -12.52
CA ALA A 56 10.49 9.68 -11.30
C ALA A 56 11.42 10.76 -10.71
N ALA A 57 12.73 10.51 -10.68
CA ALA A 57 13.73 11.47 -10.18
C ALA A 57 13.81 12.76 -11.00
N ASP A 58 13.54 12.69 -12.31
CA ASP A 58 13.51 13.84 -13.21
C ASP A 58 12.23 14.69 -13.09
N THR A 59 11.25 14.26 -12.28
CA THR A 59 9.99 14.98 -12.08
C THR A 59 10.05 15.85 -10.84
N SER A 60 9.83 17.17 -10.97
CA SER A 60 9.65 18.05 -9.81
C SER A 60 8.21 17.97 -9.29
N GLY A 61 8.08 17.68 -7.99
CA GLY A 61 6.83 17.78 -7.26
C GLY A 61 6.68 19.13 -6.55
N PRO A 62 5.47 19.48 -6.07
CA PRO A 62 5.29 20.62 -5.19
C PRO A 62 6.11 20.42 -3.91
N THR A 63 6.70 21.51 -3.39
CA THR A 63 7.33 21.46 -2.07
C THR A 63 6.26 21.28 -1.01
N VAL A 64 6.38 20.19 -0.25
CA VAL A 64 5.50 19.92 0.90
C VAL A 64 5.89 20.83 2.05
N GLY A 65 4.94 21.61 2.54
CA GLY A 65 5.11 22.54 3.66
C GLY A 65 4.40 22.08 4.93
N ASP A 66 4.67 22.77 6.02
CA ASP A 66 4.06 22.50 7.33
C ASP A 66 2.53 22.64 7.27
N GLY A 67 1.82 21.76 7.99
CA GLY A 67 0.35 21.76 8.07
C GLY A 67 -0.37 21.26 6.81
N GLN A 68 0.37 20.83 5.77
CA GLN A 68 -0.21 20.14 4.62
C GLN A 68 -0.43 18.65 4.91
N PHE A 69 -1.24 18.00 4.09
CA PHE A 69 -1.47 16.55 4.14
C PHE A 69 -1.33 15.96 2.74
N ILE A 70 -0.72 14.78 2.66
CA ILE A 70 -0.74 13.94 1.46
C ILE A 70 -2.08 13.20 1.44
N TYR A 71 -2.85 13.40 0.39
CA TYR A 71 -4.15 12.76 0.18
C TYR A 71 -4.04 11.64 -0.84
N ILE A 72 -4.53 10.45 -0.48
CA ILE A 72 -4.56 9.28 -1.36
C ILE A 72 -6.00 8.75 -1.37
N ALA A 73 -6.55 8.61 -2.58
CA ALA A 73 -7.86 8.03 -2.83
C ALA A 73 -7.71 6.77 -3.68
N SER A 74 -8.15 5.65 -3.14
CA SER A 74 -7.99 4.33 -3.73
C SER A 74 -9.33 3.61 -3.86
N LYS A 75 -9.37 2.64 -4.76
CA LYS A 75 -10.42 1.61 -4.79
C LYS A 75 -9.82 0.31 -4.24
N VAL A 76 -10.42 -0.23 -3.18
CA VAL A 76 -9.90 -1.40 -2.46
C VAL A 76 -10.97 -2.49 -2.38
N ALA A 77 -10.51 -3.74 -2.32
CA ALA A 77 -11.34 -4.93 -2.14
C ALA A 77 -10.48 -6.02 -1.50
N ASN A 78 -10.49 -6.13 -0.17
CA ASN A 78 -9.66 -7.11 0.52
C ASN A 78 -10.25 -8.51 0.41
N THR A 79 -9.40 -9.54 0.45
CA THR A 79 -9.80 -10.95 0.53
C THR A 79 -9.16 -11.58 1.74
N TYR A 80 -9.95 -12.23 2.60
CA TYR A 80 -9.48 -12.76 3.88
C TYR A 80 -10.26 -14.02 4.29
N PRO A 81 -9.67 -14.91 5.12
CA PRO A 81 -10.40 -16.03 5.70
C PRO A 81 -11.38 -15.56 6.78
N LYS A 82 -12.61 -16.06 6.73
CA LYS A 82 -13.65 -15.82 7.73
C LYS A 82 -14.13 -17.14 8.30
N THR A 83 -14.08 -17.27 9.64
CA THR A 83 -14.58 -18.43 10.38
C THR A 83 -15.92 -18.11 11.01
N VAL A 84 -16.92 -18.94 10.73
CA VAL A 84 -18.26 -18.91 11.37
C VAL A 84 -18.62 -20.35 11.71
N ASP A 85 -19.00 -20.62 12.96
CA ASP A 85 -19.39 -21.94 13.45
C ASP A 85 -18.42 -23.06 13.02
N ASP A 86 -17.14 -22.88 13.36
CA ASP A 86 -16.01 -23.78 13.03
C ASP A 86 -15.73 -24.00 11.53
N LYS A 87 -16.43 -23.29 10.64
CA LYS A 87 -16.19 -23.34 9.20
C LYS A 87 -15.45 -22.09 8.73
N THR A 88 -14.24 -22.29 8.20
CA THR A 88 -13.46 -21.23 7.54
C THR A 88 -13.77 -21.19 6.05
N THR A 89 -14.08 -20.01 5.54
CA THR A 89 -14.27 -19.74 4.11
C THR A 89 -13.47 -18.50 3.70
N VAL A 90 -13.05 -18.41 2.44
CA VAL A 90 -12.46 -17.19 1.90
C VAL A 90 -13.58 -16.26 1.47
N VAL A 91 -13.55 -15.02 1.95
CA VAL A 91 -14.49 -13.96 1.57
C VAL A 91 -13.74 -12.77 1.00
N SER A 92 -14.41 -12.02 0.12
CA SER A 92 -13.89 -10.77 -0.44
C SER A 92 -14.85 -9.63 -0.13
N GLU A 93 -14.31 -8.45 0.19
CA GLU A 93 -15.07 -7.21 0.30
C GLU A 93 -15.53 -6.75 -1.09
N GLU A 94 -16.67 -6.07 -1.14
CA GLU A 94 -17.05 -5.34 -2.35
C GLU A 94 -16.04 -4.24 -2.65
N LEU A 95 -15.81 -3.93 -3.93
CA LEU A 95 -14.92 -2.84 -4.33
C LEU A 95 -15.48 -1.50 -3.83
N HIS A 96 -14.75 -0.84 -2.93
CA HIS A 96 -15.19 0.40 -2.30
C HIS A 96 -14.09 1.46 -2.32
N SER A 97 -14.48 2.72 -2.04
CA SER A 97 -13.52 3.82 -1.93
C SER A 97 -12.84 3.81 -0.57
N ARG A 98 -11.53 4.02 -0.56
CA ARG A 98 -10.74 4.31 0.63
C ARG A 98 -10.02 5.64 0.45
N GLN A 99 -10.05 6.48 1.48
CA GLN A 99 -9.42 7.79 1.47
C GLN A 99 -8.56 7.96 2.71
N VAL A 100 -7.30 8.32 2.51
CA VAL A 100 -6.35 8.58 3.59
C VAL A 100 -5.70 9.93 3.41
N TRP A 101 -5.51 10.63 4.53
CA TRP A 101 -4.71 11.85 4.64
C TRP A 101 -3.57 11.56 5.61
N GLN A 102 -2.33 11.87 5.23
CA GLN A 102 -1.17 11.71 6.09
C GLN A 102 -0.39 13.01 6.19
N SER A 103 -0.01 13.41 7.41
CA SER A 103 0.89 14.53 7.58
C SER A 103 2.31 14.15 7.09
N PRO A 104 3.12 15.12 6.62
CA PRO A 104 4.47 14.84 6.12
C PRO A 104 5.37 14.16 7.16
N GLY A 105 5.21 14.54 8.43
CA GLY A 105 5.91 13.93 9.56
C GLY A 105 5.33 12.61 10.03
N GLY A 106 4.21 12.14 9.45
CA GLY A 106 3.64 10.80 9.64
C GLY A 106 3.01 10.50 10.99
N LYS A 107 2.89 11.49 11.89
CA LYS A 107 2.27 11.31 13.21
C LYS A 107 0.77 11.59 13.22
N ASP A 108 0.28 12.35 12.25
CA ASP A 108 -1.13 12.71 12.13
C ASP A 108 -1.68 12.16 10.83
N GLY A 109 -2.94 11.75 10.87
CA GLY A 109 -3.63 11.30 9.68
C GLY A 109 -5.11 11.10 9.90
N TRP A 110 -5.81 10.83 8.81
CA TRP A 110 -7.25 10.59 8.80
C TRP A 110 -7.58 9.48 7.81
N LEU A 111 -8.49 8.58 8.17
CA LEU A 111 -8.95 7.50 7.30
C LEU A 111 -10.47 7.57 7.16
N ILE A 112 -10.95 7.49 5.93
CA ILE A 112 -12.35 7.22 5.59
C ILE A 112 -12.39 5.97 4.72
N GLU A 113 -12.97 4.90 5.26
CA GLU A 113 -13.16 3.61 4.60
C GLU A 113 -14.51 3.01 5.05
N PRO A 114 -15.48 2.87 4.13
CA PRO A 114 -16.78 2.25 4.40
C PRO A 114 -16.63 0.88 5.06
N GLY A 115 -17.39 0.65 6.13
CA GLY A 115 -17.33 -0.60 6.90
C GLY A 115 -16.16 -0.72 7.87
N GLN A 116 -15.18 0.19 7.82
CA GLN A 116 -14.05 0.23 8.76
C GLN A 116 -14.08 1.46 9.68
N THR A 117 -14.41 2.65 9.15
CA THR A 117 -14.25 3.92 9.90
C THR A 117 -15.55 4.70 10.16
N GLY A 118 -16.69 4.16 9.74
CA GLY A 118 -17.96 4.90 9.68
C GLY A 118 -17.90 6.13 8.76
N ASP A 119 -19.04 6.82 8.59
CA ASP A 119 -19.17 7.91 7.60
C ASP A 119 -18.30 9.14 7.89
N LYS A 120 -17.91 9.33 9.15
CA LYS A 120 -17.10 10.47 9.58
C LYS A 120 -15.60 10.20 9.48
N GLY A 121 -15.19 8.94 9.34
CA GLY A 121 -13.78 8.55 9.42
C GLY A 121 -13.24 8.46 10.85
N ILE A 122 -11.97 8.10 10.94
CA ILE A 122 -11.21 8.04 12.20
C ILE A 122 -9.85 8.74 12.05
N THR A 123 -9.31 9.18 13.18
CA THR A 123 -7.93 9.65 13.25
C THR A 123 -6.96 8.48 13.15
N LEU A 124 -5.85 8.70 12.44
CA LEU A 124 -4.68 7.81 12.42
C LEU A 124 -3.54 8.35 13.29
N ALA A 125 -3.81 9.37 14.11
CA ALA A 125 -2.77 9.99 14.92
C ALA A 125 -2.13 8.99 15.90
N GLY A 126 -0.80 9.01 15.97
CA GLY A 126 -0.01 8.08 16.77
C GLY A 126 1.24 8.73 17.36
N GLU A 127 1.80 8.09 18.39
CA GLU A 127 3.03 8.57 19.05
C GLU A 127 4.25 8.51 18.10
N HIS A 128 4.29 7.45 17.30
CA HIS A 128 5.36 7.15 16.36
C HIS A 128 4.93 7.49 14.92
N PRO A 129 5.80 8.13 14.13
CA PRO A 129 5.57 8.30 12.70
C PRO A 129 5.39 6.97 11.98
N ILE A 130 4.53 6.95 10.95
CA ILE A 130 4.49 5.84 10.00
C ILE A 130 5.82 5.72 9.23
N SER A 131 6.21 4.50 8.84
CA SER A 131 7.44 4.24 8.10
C SER A 131 7.49 4.96 6.74
N ALA A 132 6.35 5.03 6.06
CA ALA A 132 6.17 5.71 4.78
C ALA A 132 5.95 7.24 4.89
N ALA A 133 6.28 7.86 6.03
CA ALA A 133 6.14 9.30 6.20
C ALA A 133 7.05 10.05 5.21
N TYR A 134 6.51 11.08 4.54
CA TYR A 134 7.26 11.88 3.57
C TYR A 134 8.60 12.39 4.12
N ASP A 135 8.60 12.96 5.34
CA ASP A 135 9.79 13.51 6.00
C ASP A 135 10.85 12.45 6.31
N SER A 136 10.46 11.18 6.40
CA SER A 136 11.37 10.04 6.55
C SER A 136 11.90 9.60 5.19
N LEU A 137 11.01 9.48 4.19
CA LEU A 137 11.34 9.03 2.84
C LEU A 137 12.31 9.98 2.13
N VAL A 138 12.14 11.30 2.24
CA VAL A 138 13.03 12.28 1.58
C VAL A 138 14.45 12.31 2.15
N LYS A 139 14.69 11.69 3.32
CA LYS A 139 16.01 11.57 3.94
C LYS A 139 16.71 10.26 3.57
N LEU A 140 16.02 9.36 2.87
CA LEU A 140 16.61 8.10 2.44
C LEU A 140 17.69 8.34 1.36
N PRO A 141 18.73 7.50 1.31
CA PRO A 141 19.66 7.53 0.19
C PRO A 141 18.94 7.28 -1.13
N THR A 142 19.27 8.05 -2.16
CA THR A 142 18.76 7.85 -3.53
C THR A 142 19.60 6.84 -4.32
N ASP A 143 20.83 6.58 -3.88
CA ASP A 143 21.68 5.51 -4.39
C ASP A 143 21.14 4.14 -3.91
N PRO A 144 20.76 3.22 -4.82
CA PRO A 144 20.12 1.95 -4.45
C PRO A 144 20.98 1.08 -3.53
N ASP A 145 22.29 1.05 -3.72
CA ASP A 145 23.20 0.26 -2.90
C ASP A 145 23.34 0.84 -1.49
N ALA A 146 23.43 2.17 -1.37
CA ALA A 146 23.43 2.86 -0.10
C ALA A 146 22.09 2.69 0.65
N LEU A 147 20.96 2.74 -0.07
CA LEU A 147 19.63 2.51 0.50
C LEU A 147 19.51 1.07 1.01
N LEU A 148 19.87 0.09 0.19
CA LEU A 148 19.83 -1.32 0.57
C LEU A 148 20.72 -1.60 1.78
N LYS A 149 21.94 -1.03 1.80
CA LYS A 149 22.84 -1.13 2.94
C LYS A 149 22.23 -0.56 4.21
N LYS A 150 21.61 0.63 4.13
CA LYS A 150 20.92 1.25 5.26
C LYS A 150 19.79 0.35 5.79
N ILE A 151 18.94 -0.18 4.91
CA ILE A 151 17.84 -1.07 5.29
C ILE A 151 18.37 -2.30 6.03
N TYR A 152 19.42 -2.94 5.50
CA TYR A 152 20.02 -4.10 6.16
C TYR A 152 20.65 -3.76 7.51
N GLN A 153 21.23 -2.58 7.68
CA GLN A 153 21.71 -2.11 8.98
C GLN A 153 20.57 -1.96 9.98
N ASP A 154 19.49 -1.27 9.60
CA ASP A 154 18.31 -1.08 10.44
C ASP A 154 17.67 -2.45 10.80
N VAL A 155 17.62 -3.40 9.86
CA VAL A 155 17.15 -4.78 10.06
C VAL A 155 18.06 -5.59 10.98
N ASP A 156 19.38 -5.43 10.88
CA ASP A 156 20.34 -6.11 11.75
C ASP A 156 20.23 -5.64 13.21
N GLU A 157 19.82 -4.40 13.43
CA GLU A 157 19.62 -3.82 14.76
C GLU A 157 18.26 -4.18 15.39
N ASN A 158 17.19 -4.25 14.59
CA ASN A 158 15.82 -4.23 15.12
C ASN A 158 15.01 -5.50 14.90
N ARG A 159 15.41 -6.42 14.01
CA ARG A 159 14.58 -7.60 13.72
C ARG A 159 14.50 -8.56 14.91
N ASP A 160 13.40 -9.31 14.97
CA ASP A 160 13.38 -10.56 15.74
C ASP A 160 14.43 -11.54 15.18
N ARG A 161 15.22 -12.14 16.07
CA ARG A 161 16.29 -13.08 15.71
C ARG A 161 15.75 -14.34 15.03
N GLU A 162 14.49 -14.69 15.24
CA GLU A 162 13.84 -15.83 14.59
C GLU A 162 13.44 -15.53 13.14
N VAL A 163 13.33 -14.26 12.76
CA VAL A 163 12.99 -13.85 11.40
C VAL A 163 14.27 -13.82 10.55
N ALA A 164 14.22 -14.48 9.39
CA ALA A 164 15.32 -14.46 8.44
C ALA A 164 15.64 -13.03 7.99
N ARG A 165 16.92 -12.68 7.94
CA ARG A 165 17.40 -11.32 7.63
C ARG A 165 16.81 -10.76 6.34
N ASP A 166 16.80 -11.56 5.27
CA ASP A 166 16.29 -11.12 3.97
C ASP A 166 14.76 -10.99 3.96
N GLN A 167 14.05 -11.80 4.75
CA GLN A 167 12.61 -11.64 4.92
C GLN A 167 12.29 -10.34 5.67
N ALA A 168 13.04 -10.02 6.72
CA ALA A 168 12.88 -8.76 7.44
C ALA A 168 13.19 -7.55 6.55
N ALA A 169 14.23 -7.62 5.72
CA ALA A 169 14.54 -6.58 4.74
C ALA A 169 13.43 -6.43 3.69
N PHE A 170 12.86 -7.52 3.21
CA PHE A 170 11.74 -7.50 2.26
C PHE A 170 10.51 -6.81 2.87
N VAL A 171 10.16 -7.12 4.11
CA VAL A 171 9.06 -6.46 4.84
C VAL A 171 9.35 -4.98 5.02
N ALA A 172 10.55 -4.61 5.46
CA ALA A 172 10.95 -3.22 5.65
C ALA A 172 10.84 -2.40 4.35
N ILE A 173 11.22 -2.97 3.20
CA ILE A 173 11.02 -2.33 1.89
C ILE A 173 9.53 -2.15 1.60
N GLY A 174 8.70 -3.17 1.88
CA GLY A 174 7.25 -3.08 1.72
C GLY A 174 6.62 -1.97 2.57
N ASP A 175 7.05 -1.84 3.82
CA ASP A 175 6.54 -0.83 4.76
C ASP A 175 6.84 0.62 4.31
N LEU A 176 7.91 0.82 3.53
CA LEU A 176 8.22 2.12 2.92
C LEU A 176 7.29 2.46 1.74
N LEU A 177 6.53 1.48 1.22
CA LEU A 177 5.72 1.57 0.00
C LEU A 177 4.20 1.45 0.25
N THR A 178 3.77 1.22 1.48
CA THR A 178 2.38 0.86 1.84
C THR A 178 1.30 1.81 1.31
N GLU A 179 1.59 3.10 1.13
CA GLU A 179 0.65 4.12 0.63
C GLU A 179 1.32 4.93 -0.50
N SER A 180 1.62 4.27 -1.63
CA SER A 180 2.32 4.83 -2.81
C SER A 180 1.50 4.83 -4.10
#